data_AF-T1EK81-F1
#
_entry.id   AF-T1EK81-F1
#
_cell.length_a   1.000
_cell.length_b   1.000
_cell.length_c   1.000
_cell.angle_alpha   90.00
_cell.angle_beta   90.00
_cell.angle_gamma   90.00
#
_symmetry.space_group_name_H-M   'P 1'
#
loop_
_entity.id
_entity.type
_entity.pdbx_description
1 polymer ?
#
loop_
_entity_poly.entity_id
_entity_poly.type
_entity_poly.pdbx_seq_one_letter_code
_entity_poly.pdbx_strand_id
1 'polypeptide(L)'
;KKYMTLLVFTNDQIITNTWFDNHPRKKYAWKSRVDKVRNMIDYITIKRRFRNAVFKCIRYPGGDCGSDHNPVVCEIRRKLKKIKIEVAPKRLNFVSLSQNDDIMVKYNVEVRNRFQ
;
A
#
# COMPACT_ATOMS: atom_id res chain seq x y z
N LYS A 1 -1.22 9.35 -14.76
CA LYS A 1 -1.62 8.04 -15.35
C LYS A 1 -0.69 7.54 -16.46
N LYS A 2 -0.35 8.34 -17.50
CA LYS A 2 0.48 7.90 -18.65
C LYS A 2 1.77 7.15 -18.27
N TYR A 3 2.58 7.70 -17.35
CA TYR A 3 3.83 7.06 -16.92
C TYR A 3 3.63 5.71 -16.23
N MET A 4 2.61 5.58 -15.38
CA MET A 4 2.30 4.32 -14.70
C MET A 4 1.89 3.22 -15.69
N THR A 5 1.07 3.56 -16.68
CA THR A 5 0.67 2.61 -17.73
C THR A 5 1.87 2.14 -18.55
N LEU A 6 2.77 3.06 -18.91
CA LEU A 6 3.99 2.74 -19.65
C LEU A 6 4.89 1.80 -18.83
N LEU A 7 5.16 2.12 -17.57
CA LEU A 7 5.96 1.29 -16.67
C LEU A 7 5.39 -0.12 -16.52
N VAL A 8 4.07 -0.23 -16.32
CA VAL A 8 3.40 -1.53 -16.15
C VAL A 8 3.48 -2.35 -17.43
N PHE A 9 3.27 -1.73 -18.59
CA PHE A 9 3.34 -2.39 -19.89
C PHE A 9 4.75 -2.90 -20.21
N THR A 10 5.78 -2.05 -20.03
CA THR A 10 7.18 -2.43 -20.29
C THR A 10 7.66 -3.56 -19.38
N ASN A 11 7.05 -3.74 -18.21
CA ASN A 11 7.39 -4.79 -17.25
C ASN A 11 6.52 -6.05 -17.33
N ASP A 12 5.68 -6.19 -18.37
CA ASP A 12 4.74 -7.31 -18.54
C ASP A 12 3.81 -7.50 -17.33
N GLN A 13 3.30 -6.39 -16.81
CA GLN A 13 2.37 -6.36 -15.68
C GLN A 13 0.99 -5.85 -16.13
N ILE A 14 0.00 -6.01 -15.25
CA ILE A 14 -1.32 -5.40 -15.40
C ILE A 14 -1.67 -4.63 -14.12
N ILE A 15 -2.52 -3.60 -14.27
CA ILE A 15 -3.09 -2.84 -13.16
C ILE A 15 -4.41 -3.51 -12.75
N THR A 16 -4.45 -4.12 -11.57
CA THR A 16 -5.60 -4.94 -11.14
C THR A 16 -6.81 -4.09 -10.77
N ASN A 17 -6.60 -2.93 -10.14
CA ASN A 17 -7.66 -2.03 -9.65
C ASN A 17 -8.38 -1.24 -10.75
N THR A 18 -7.95 -1.37 -12.01
CA THR A 18 -8.63 -0.84 -13.21
C THR A 18 -9.20 -1.95 -14.09
N TRP A 19 -9.00 -3.22 -13.74
CA TRP A 19 -9.42 -4.35 -14.57
C TRP A 19 -10.88 -4.76 -14.34
N PHE A 20 -11.39 -4.49 -13.14
CA PHE A 20 -12.78 -4.77 -12.76
C PHE A 20 -13.64 -3.51 -12.88
N ASP A 21 -14.85 -3.66 -13.42
CA ASP A 21 -15.84 -2.59 -13.39
C ASP A 21 -16.48 -2.50 -12.00
N ASN A 22 -15.86 -1.68 -11.16
CA ASN A 22 -16.31 -1.44 -9.80
C ASN A 22 -17.29 -0.26 -9.76
N HIS A 23 -18.21 -0.27 -8.80
CA HIS A 23 -19.07 0.88 -8.52
C HIS A 23 -18.24 2.19 -8.35
N PRO A 24 -18.66 3.35 -8.88
CA PRO A 24 -17.90 4.61 -8.83
C PRO A 24 -17.38 5.01 -7.44
N ARG A 25 -18.17 4.75 -6.38
CA ARG A 25 -17.75 4.97 -4.98
C ARG A 25 -16.49 4.20 -4.57
N LYS A 26 -16.16 3.11 -5.27
CA LYS A 26 -14.97 2.27 -5.05
C LYS A 26 -13.87 2.54 -6.08
N LYS A 27 -13.85 3.71 -6.74
CA LYS A 27 -12.84 4.08 -7.76
C LYS A 27 -11.72 5.00 -7.25
N TYR A 28 -11.84 5.60 -6.06
CA TYR A 28 -10.83 6.52 -5.51
C TYR A 28 -10.12 5.95 -4.28
N ALA A 29 -8.79 6.09 -4.27
CA ALA A 29 -7.90 5.65 -3.21
C ALA A 29 -7.43 6.80 -2.31
N TRP A 30 -7.71 8.04 -2.69
CA TRP A 30 -7.36 9.23 -1.91
C TRP A 30 -8.49 10.25 -1.98
N LYS A 31 -8.70 10.97 -0.88
CA LYS A 31 -9.72 12.01 -0.76
C LYS A 31 -9.15 13.21 -0.02
N SER A 32 -9.33 14.40 -0.59
CA SER A 32 -8.95 15.65 0.10
C SER A 32 -9.73 15.81 1.40
N ARG A 33 -9.14 16.48 2.41
CA ARG A 33 -9.77 16.70 3.73
C ARG A 33 -11.18 17.31 3.69
N VAL A 34 -11.52 18.07 2.64
CA VAL A 34 -12.83 18.72 2.46
C VAL A 34 -13.71 18.00 1.43
N ASP A 35 -13.39 16.76 1.06
CA ASP A 35 -14.09 15.94 0.05
C ASP A 35 -14.27 16.57 -1.35
N LYS A 36 -13.49 17.60 -1.69
CA LYS A 36 -13.59 18.29 -2.98
C LYS A 36 -12.95 17.49 -4.11
N VAL A 37 -11.89 16.75 -3.82
CA VAL A 37 -11.09 16.03 -4.81
C VAL A 37 -10.90 14.59 -4.39
N ARG A 38 -11.07 13.67 -5.36
CA ARG A 38 -10.90 12.24 -5.19
C ARG A 38 -9.99 11.71 -6.28
N ASN A 39 -8.95 10.97 -5.92
CA ASN A 39 -7.94 10.49 -6.86
C ASN A 39 -7.70 8.98 -6.72
N MET A 40 -7.18 8.37 -7.78
CA MET A 40 -6.63 7.01 -7.77
C MET A 40 -5.11 7.12 -7.87
N ILE A 41 -4.43 7.00 -6.73
CA ILE A 41 -2.96 7.08 -6.64
C ILE A 41 -2.32 5.78 -6.14
N ASP A 42 -3.10 4.94 -5.45
CA ASP A 42 -2.68 3.60 -5.04
C ASP A 42 -3.08 2.54 -6.07
N TYR A 43 -2.13 1.67 -6.42
CA TYR A 43 -2.29 0.65 -7.44
C TYR A 43 -1.72 -0.69 -6.97
N ILE A 44 -2.41 -1.77 -7.32
CA ILE A 44 -1.89 -3.13 -7.16
C ILE A 44 -1.62 -3.67 -8.56
N THR A 45 -0.37 -4.02 -8.83
CA THR A 45 0.04 -4.62 -10.10
C THR A 45 0.37 -6.10 -9.91
N ILE A 46 0.22 -6.87 -10.99
CA ILE A 46 0.63 -8.28 -11.02
C ILE A 46 1.22 -8.60 -12.39
N LYS A 47 2.17 -9.53 -12.45
CA LYS A 47 2.67 -10.05 -13.74
C LYS A 47 1.51 -10.61 -14.56
N ARG A 48 1.50 -10.31 -15.86
CA ARG A 48 0.40 -10.66 -16.78
C ARG A 48 0.14 -12.17 -16.85
N ARG A 49 1.17 -13.00 -16.67
CA ARG A 49 1.06 -14.47 -16.57
C ARG A 49 0.20 -14.94 -15.38
N PHE A 50 0.06 -14.13 -14.33
CA PHE A 50 -0.71 -14.46 -13.14
C PHE A 50 -2.06 -13.75 -13.08
N ARG A 51 -2.46 -13.00 -14.12
CA ARG A 51 -3.71 -12.24 -14.11
C ARG A 51 -4.94 -13.07 -13.72
N ASN A 52 -5.04 -14.31 -14.21
CA ASN A 52 -6.16 -15.21 -13.92
C ASN A 52 -6.24 -15.67 -12.45
N ALA A 53 -5.24 -15.33 -11.64
CA ALA A 53 -5.29 -15.54 -10.19
C ALA A 53 -6.10 -14.47 -9.47
N VAL A 54 -6.23 -13.28 -10.05
CA VAL A 54 -6.90 -12.15 -9.42
C VAL A 54 -8.39 -12.33 -9.59
N PHE A 55 -9.11 -12.49 -8.47
CA PHE A 55 -10.55 -12.66 -8.47
C PHE A 55 -11.28 -11.33 -8.35
N LYS A 56 -10.72 -10.41 -7.55
CA LYS A 56 -11.34 -9.12 -7.27
C LYS A 56 -10.28 -8.11 -6.87
N CYS A 57 -10.45 -6.86 -7.25
CA CYS A 57 -9.66 -5.76 -6.71
C CYS A 57 -10.56 -4.55 -6.48
N ILE A 58 -10.70 -4.13 -5.22
CA ILE A 58 -11.59 -3.04 -4.80
C ILE A 58 -10.88 -2.07 -3.87
N ARG A 59 -11.35 -0.82 -3.85
CA ARG A 59 -11.04 0.12 -2.76
C ARG A 59 -12.04 -0.04 -1.63
N TYR A 60 -11.57 0.16 -0.40
CA TYR A 60 -12.36 0.03 0.82
C TYR A 60 -12.54 1.40 1.50
N PRO A 61 -13.45 2.27 0.99
CA PRO A 61 -13.66 3.63 1.49
C PRO A 61 -14.32 3.71 2.88
N GLY A 62 -14.69 2.57 3.48
CA GLY A 62 -15.15 2.46 4.86
C GLY A 62 -14.12 1.82 5.78
N GLY A 63 -12.88 1.66 5.33
CA GLY A 63 -11.79 1.24 6.20
C GLY A 63 -11.41 2.41 7.08
N ASP A 64 -11.71 2.32 8.37
CA ASP A 64 -11.21 3.30 9.33
C ASP A 64 -9.71 3.10 9.51
N CYS A 65 -8.92 3.90 8.78
CA CYS A 65 -7.46 3.83 8.79
C CYS A 65 -6.84 5.14 9.31
N GLY A 66 -7.66 6.10 9.78
CA GLY A 66 -7.18 7.42 10.22
C GLY A 66 -6.37 8.19 9.15
N SER A 67 -6.52 7.83 7.87
CA SER A 67 -5.75 8.37 6.74
C SER A 67 -6.68 8.98 5.70
N ASP A 68 -6.15 9.92 4.92
CA ASP A 68 -6.77 10.45 3.70
C ASP A 68 -6.75 9.45 2.53
N HIS A 69 -6.11 8.28 2.72
CA HIS A 69 -6.09 7.16 1.80
C HIS A 69 -7.10 6.05 2.16
N ASN A 70 -7.78 5.54 1.13
CA ASN A 70 -8.59 4.33 1.20
C ASN A 70 -7.75 3.12 0.79
N PRO A 71 -7.71 2.05 1.61
CA PRO A 71 -7.02 0.83 1.25
C PRO A 71 -7.50 0.24 -0.09
N VAL A 72 -6.56 -0.25 -0.89
CA VAL A 72 -6.84 -1.07 -2.08
C VAL A 72 -6.64 -2.52 -1.69
N VAL A 73 -7.67 -3.34 -1.87
CA VAL A 73 -7.68 -4.75 -1.49
C VAL A 73 -7.84 -5.60 -2.74
N CYS A 74 -6.95 -6.57 -2.90
CA CYS A 74 -6.93 -7.51 -4.01
C CYS A 74 -7.08 -8.93 -3.49
N GLU A 75 -8.08 -9.64 -4.01
CA GLU A 75 -8.31 -11.05 -3.72
C GLU A 75 -7.64 -11.90 -4.80
N ILE A 76 -6.73 -12.78 -4.38
CA ILE A 76 -5.90 -13.59 -5.27
C ILE A 76 -6.03 -15.07 -4.87
N ARG A 77 -6.40 -15.92 -5.83
CA ARG A 77 -6.49 -17.37 -5.66
C ARG A 77 -5.23 -18.07 -6.15
N ARG A 78 -4.18 -18.05 -5.34
CA ARG A 78 -2.92 -18.79 -5.58
C ARG A 78 -2.36 -19.35 -4.28
N LYS A 79 -1.74 -20.53 -4.35
CA LYS A 79 -0.91 -21.04 -3.26
C LYS A 79 0.43 -20.30 -3.26
N LEU A 80 0.78 -19.65 -2.16
CA LEU A 80 2.08 -19.03 -1.97
C LEU A 80 3.09 -20.07 -1.48
N LYS A 81 4.31 -20.02 -2.00
CA LYS A 81 5.42 -20.82 -1.47
C LYS A 81 5.99 -20.10 -0.26
N LYS A 82 6.15 -20.81 0.86
CA LYS A 82 6.93 -20.31 2.00
C LYS A 82 8.40 -20.26 1.60
N ILE A 83 8.98 -19.06 1.60
CA ILE A 83 10.43 -18.87 1.44
C ILE A 83 11.04 -19.02 2.83
N LYS A 84 12.02 -19.94 2.98
CA LYS A 84 12.85 -20.00 4.18
C LYS A 84 13.88 -18.89 4.05
N ILE A 85 13.73 -17.82 4.82
CA ILE A 85 14.75 -16.78 4.91
C ILE A 85 15.69 -17.22 6.02
N GLU A 86 16.97 -17.39 5.72
CA GLU A 86 17.98 -17.84 6.69
C GLU A 86 18.20 -16.83 7.82
N VAL A 87 18.03 -15.53 7.51
CA VAL A 87 18.11 -14.45 8.47
C VAL A 87 16.74 -13.79 8.61
N ALA A 88 16.15 -13.85 9.80
CA ALA A 88 14.91 -13.13 10.06
C ALA A 88 15.12 -11.62 9.81
N PRO A 89 14.23 -10.95 9.06
CA PRO A 89 14.33 -9.51 8.90
C PRO A 89 14.27 -8.84 10.28
N LYS A 90 15.14 -7.86 10.50
CA LYS A 90 15.19 -7.10 11.76
C LYS A 90 13.81 -6.47 12.00
N ARG A 91 13.05 -7.02 12.95
CA ARG A 91 11.78 -6.42 13.35
C ARG A 91 12.09 -5.14 14.12
N LEU A 92 11.39 -4.06 13.75
CA LEU A 92 11.42 -2.83 14.54
C LEU A 92 10.84 -3.15 15.93
N ASN A 93 11.65 -2.97 16.97
CA ASN A 93 11.20 -3.12 18.35
C ASN A 93 10.60 -1.79 18.82
N PHE A 94 9.30 -1.62 18.59
CA PHE A 94 8.57 -0.43 19.05
C PHE A 94 8.38 -0.42 20.58
N VAL A 95 8.45 -1.60 21.22
CA VAL A 95 8.27 -1.73 22.67
C VAL A 95 9.45 -1.10 23.40
N SER A 96 10.67 -1.34 22.93
CA SER A 96 11.87 -0.69 23.50
C SER A 96 11.88 0.82 23.31
N LEU A 97 11.19 1.35 22.27
CA LEU A 97 11.03 2.80 22.12
C LEU A 97 10.10 3.33 23.22
N SER A 98 8.97 2.70 23.52
CA SER A 98 8.04 3.24 24.52
C SER A 98 8.44 3.01 25.98
N GLN A 99 9.34 2.05 26.25
CA GLN A 99 9.67 1.59 27.60
C GLN A 99 11.04 2.06 28.10
N ASN A 100 11.84 2.67 27.24
CA ASN A 100 13.18 3.13 27.59
C ASN A 100 13.33 4.63 27.30
N ASP A 101 13.40 5.41 28.36
CA ASP A 101 13.45 6.87 28.29
C ASP A 101 14.73 7.37 27.59
N ASP A 102 15.86 6.70 27.77
CA ASP A 102 17.13 7.08 27.12
C ASP A 102 17.04 6.94 25.60
N ILE A 103 16.42 5.85 25.13
CA ILE A 103 16.20 5.61 23.70
C ILE A 103 15.24 6.66 23.13
N MET A 104 14.19 7.04 23.87
CA MET A 104 13.25 8.09 23.46
C MET A 104 13.90 9.46 23.36
N VAL A 105 14.71 9.84 24.34
CA VAL A 105 15.42 11.12 24.34
C VAL A 105 16.37 11.17 23.15
N LYS A 106 17.16 10.11 22.94
CA LYS A 106 18.10 10.02 21.81
C LYS A 106 17.39 10.09 20.46
N TYR A 107 16.28 9.37 20.29
CA TYR A 107 15.45 9.42 19.08
C TYR A 107 14.91 10.82 18.82
N ASN A 108 14.35 11.49 19.84
CA ASN A 108 13.80 12.84 19.69
C ASN A 108 14.85 13.88 19.30
N VAL A 109 16.07 13.78 19.85
CA VAL A 109 17.20 14.66 19.46
C VAL A 109 17.60 14.41 18.01
N GLU A 110 17.76 13.14 17.61
CA GLU A 110 18.16 12.80 16.23
C GLU A 110 17.11 13.23 15.20
N VAL A 111 15.82 13.05 15.50
CA VAL A 111 14.71 13.48 14.64
C VAL A 111 14.67 14.99 14.53
N ARG A 112 14.76 15.73 15.64
CA ARG A 112 14.77 17.21 15.62
C ARG A 112 15.92 17.76 14.78
N ASN A 113 17.12 17.22 14.95
CA ASN A 113 18.31 17.65 14.22
C ASN A 113 18.26 17.34 12.72
N ARG A 114 17.40 16.42 12.27
CA ARG A 114 17.26 16.05 10.86
C ARG A 114 16.33 16.98 10.09
N PHE A 115 15.41 17.66 10.78
CA PHE A 115 14.38 18.51 10.18
C PHE A 115 14.52 19.99 10.55
N GLN A 116 15.59 20.36 11.24
CA GLN A 116 16.13 21.73 11.32
C GLN A 116 17.23 21.90 10.27
#